data_AF-A0A7S1TLD4-F1
#
_entry.id   AF-A0A7S1TLD4-F1
#
_cell.length_a   1.000
_cell.length_b   1.000
_cell.length_c   1.000
_cell.angle_alpha   90.00
_cell.angle_beta   90.00
_cell.angle_gamma   90.00
#
_symmetry.space_group_name_H-M   'P 1'
#
loop_
_entity.id
_entity.type
_entity.pdbx_description
1 polymer ?
#
loop_
_entity_poly.entity_id
_entity_poly.type
_entity_poly.pdbx_seq_one_letter_code
_entity_poly.pdbx_strand_id
1 'polypeptide(L)'
;EIARGRELMEDSPWRARPVAESLRLFENMRRGMFEEGAAVVRMKIDMRHPNTAMRDPIAYRIRYAPHPRTGDAWCVYPSYDFTHCLVDSLERITHSLCTLEFEIRRDAYYWLIAALDMYRPFVWEFARLNLERTVVSKRKLLALVRAHAVRGWDDPRMPTL
;
A
#
# COMPACT_ATOMS: atom_id res chain seq x y z
N GLU A 1 9.62 -2.53 -15.77
CA GLU A 1 10.56 -1.37 -15.68
C GLU A 1 10.75 -0.85 -14.25
N ILE A 2 9.69 -0.42 -13.55
CA ILE A 2 9.80 0.16 -12.19
C ILE A 2 10.54 -0.75 -11.20
N ALA A 3 10.19 -2.05 -11.15
CA ALA A 3 10.86 -3.01 -10.26
C ALA A 3 12.36 -3.09 -10.53
N ARG A 4 12.74 -3.24 -11.82
CA ARG A 4 14.13 -3.25 -12.27
C ARG A 4 14.89 -1.98 -11.86
N GLY A 5 14.29 -0.80 -12.05
CA GLY A 5 14.92 0.46 -11.63
C GLY A 5 15.13 0.54 -10.12
N ARG A 6 14.22 0.01 -9.30
CA ARG A 6 14.38 -0.06 -7.84
C ARG A 6 15.44 -1.06 -7.39
N GLU A 7 15.60 -2.16 -8.11
CA GLU A 7 16.65 -3.15 -7.88
C GLU A 7 18.02 -2.58 -8.23
N LEU A 8 18.15 -1.93 -9.38
CA LEU A 8 19.39 -1.30 -9.87
C LEU A 8 19.70 0.06 -9.20
N MET A 9 18.79 0.59 -8.38
CA MET A 9 18.90 1.91 -7.74
C MET A 9 19.03 3.07 -8.75
N GLU A 10 18.34 2.93 -9.88
CA GLU A 10 18.35 3.89 -10.99
C GLU A 10 17.09 4.76 -10.99
N ASP A 11 17.30 6.07 -11.11
CA ASP A 11 16.21 7.01 -11.25
C ASP A 11 15.40 6.70 -12.52
N SER A 12 14.06 6.74 -12.40
CA SER A 12 13.19 6.67 -13.57
C SER A 12 13.47 7.87 -14.49
N PRO A 13 13.41 7.71 -15.83
CA PRO A 13 13.52 8.84 -16.77
C PRO A 13 12.55 9.99 -16.47
N TRP A 14 11.44 9.68 -15.79
CA TRP A 14 10.37 10.61 -15.46
C TRP A 14 10.50 11.28 -14.09
N ARG A 15 11.54 10.98 -13.31
CA ARG A 15 11.70 11.44 -11.92
C ARG A 15 11.98 12.93 -11.78
N ALA A 16 12.50 13.56 -12.83
CA ALA A 16 12.83 14.98 -12.89
C ALA A 16 11.76 15.83 -13.59
N ARG A 17 10.55 15.30 -13.84
CA ARG A 17 9.46 16.07 -14.43
C ARG A 17 9.16 17.33 -13.63
N PRO A 18 8.87 18.47 -14.29
CA PRO A 18 8.38 19.65 -13.61
C PRO A 18 7.10 19.38 -12.81
N VAL A 19 6.90 20.13 -11.73
CA VAL A 19 5.71 20.00 -10.87
C VAL A 19 4.42 20.20 -11.67
N ALA A 20 4.37 21.21 -12.54
CA ALA A 20 3.20 21.50 -13.38
C ALA A 20 2.84 20.32 -14.30
N GLU A 21 3.83 19.64 -14.87
CA GLU A 21 3.59 18.45 -15.69
C GLU A 21 3.05 17.30 -14.85
N SER A 22 3.64 17.06 -13.67
CA SER A 22 3.21 16.01 -12.75
C SER A 22 1.76 16.19 -12.30
N LEU A 23 1.36 17.43 -11.94
CA LEU A 23 -0.01 17.75 -11.55
C LEU A 23 -1.00 17.50 -12.70
N ARG A 24 -0.67 17.94 -13.91
CA ARG A 24 -1.51 17.71 -15.10
C ARG A 24 -1.68 16.21 -15.39
N LEU A 25 -0.58 15.44 -15.33
CA LEU A 25 -0.64 13.99 -15.56
C LEU A 25 -1.47 13.29 -14.49
N PHE A 26 -1.34 13.68 -13.22
CA PHE A 26 -2.12 13.09 -12.16
C PHE A 26 -3.62 13.40 -12.27
N GLU A 27 -3.99 14.62 -12.68
CA GLU A 27 -5.38 14.95 -12.98
C GLU A 27 -5.92 14.13 -14.15
N ASN A 28 -5.11 13.93 -15.20
CA ASN A 28 -5.49 13.05 -16.32
C ASN A 28 -5.67 11.58 -15.89
N MET A 29 -4.84 11.10 -14.94
CA MET A 29 -5.06 9.78 -14.32
C MET A 29 -6.41 9.73 -13.60
N ARG A 30 -6.73 10.73 -12.78
CA ARG A 30 -8.00 10.83 -12.05
C ARG A 30 -9.22 10.92 -12.98
N ARG A 31 -9.06 11.52 -14.16
CA ARG A 31 -10.08 11.63 -15.21
C ARG A 31 -10.22 10.37 -16.07
N GLY A 32 -9.42 9.33 -15.81
CA GLY A 32 -9.48 8.07 -16.54
C GLY A 32 -8.91 8.14 -17.96
N MET A 33 -7.93 9.01 -18.21
CA MET A 33 -7.31 9.18 -19.54
C MET A 33 -6.19 8.18 -19.85
N PHE A 34 -5.96 7.20 -18.97
CA PHE A 34 -4.86 6.22 -19.06
C PHE A 34 -5.36 4.83 -18.69
N GLU A 35 -4.84 3.80 -19.36
CA GLU A 35 -5.16 2.40 -19.04
C GLU A 35 -4.64 1.96 -17.65
N GLU A 36 -5.18 0.86 -17.12
CA GLU A 36 -4.67 0.28 -15.88
C GLU A 36 -3.17 -0.05 -16.00
N GLY A 37 -2.39 0.33 -15.00
CA GLY A 37 -0.95 0.09 -14.97
C GLY A 37 -0.12 0.98 -15.92
N ALA A 38 -0.74 1.82 -16.75
CA ALA A 38 -0.02 2.71 -17.67
C ALA A 38 0.75 3.82 -16.94
N ALA A 39 0.25 4.28 -15.79
CA ALA A 39 0.90 5.29 -14.97
C ALA A 39 0.67 5.06 -13.46
N VAL A 40 1.63 5.53 -12.66
CA VAL A 40 1.58 5.55 -11.19
C VAL A 40 2.15 6.85 -10.66
N VAL A 41 1.67 7.30 -9.51
CA VAL A 41 2.33 8.37 -8.74
C VAL A 41 3.29 7.71 -7.76
N ARG A 42 4.51 8.24 -7.64
CA ARG A 42 5.53 7.76 -6.69
C ARG A 42 5.96 8.90 -5.79
N MET A 43 6.22 8.60 -4.53
CA MET A 43 6.82 9.53 -3.58
C MET A 43 8.29 9.66 -3.94
N LYS A 44 8.78 10.89 -4.17
CA LYS A 44 10.19 11.12 -4.53
C LYS A 44 11.03 11.22 -3.26
N ILE A 45 11.70 10.13 -2.90
CA ILE A 45 12.51 9.98 -1.69
C ILE A 45 13.98 9.79 -2.14
N ASP A 46 14.51 8.56 -2.08
CA ASP A 46 15.88 8.25 -2.48
C ASP A 46 15.96 6.85 -3.09
N MET A 47 16.28 6.77 -4.38
CA MET A 47 16.42 5.51 -5.12
C MET A 47 17.63 4.68 -4.68
N ARG A 48 18.62 5.29 -4.02
CA ARG A 48 19.84 4.62 -3.53
C ARG A 48 19.77 4.26 -2.04
N HIS A 49 18.62 4.49 -1.40
CA HIS A 49 18.46 4.21 0.01
C HIS A 49 18.63 2.71 0.32
N PRO A 50 19.32 2.33 1.41
CA PRO A 50 19.53 0.92 1.77
C PRO A 50 18.20 0.20 2.05
N ASN A 51 17.27 0.86 2.76
CA ASN A 51 15.91 0.39 2.91
C ASN A 51 15.14 0.49 1.57
N THR A 52 14.69 -0.66 1.05
CA THR A 52 13.98 -0.75 -0.24
C THR A 52 12.62 -0.06 -0.23
N ALA A 53 11.96 0.07 0.93
CA ALA A 53 10.70 0.79 1.07
C ALA A 53 10.84 2.29 0.80
N MET A 54 12.04 2.84 0.99
CA MET A 54 12.37 4.24 0.74
C MET A 54 12.73 4.54 -0.73
N ARG A 55 12.84 3.52 -1.59
CA ARG A 55 13.19 3.68 -3.00
C ARG A 55 11.99 4.08 -3.85
N ASP A 56 11.64 5.35 -3.74
CA ASP A 56 10.50 6.02 -4.36
C ASP A 56 9.24 5.12 -4.41
N PRO A 57 8.62 4.81 -3.25
CA PRO A 57 7.44 3.96 -3.16
C PRO A 57 6.23 4.55 -3.92
N ILE A 58 5.35 3.67 -4.39
CA ILE A 58 4.15 4.08 -5.14
C ILE A 58 3.12 4.68 -4.19
N ALA A 59 2.62 5.87 -4.51
CA ALA A 59 1.53 6.54 -3.80
C ALA A 59 0.16 6.20 -4.38
N TYR A 60 -0.02 6.28 -5.72
CA TYR A 60 -1.30 6.00 -6.39
C TYR A 60 -1.12 5.08 -7.60
N ARG A 61 -2.15 4.28 -7.87
CA ARG A 61 -2.27 3.42 -9.06
C ARG A 61 -3.62 3.62 -9.73
N ILE A 62 -3.66 3.42 -11.04
CA ILE A 62 -4.90 3.39 -11.82
C ILE A 62 -5.55 2.01 -11.67
N ARG A 63 -6.85 2.01 -11.40
CA ARG A 63 -7.70 0.81 -11.39
C ARG A 63 -9.14 1.19 -11.71
N TYR A 64 -9.72 0.59 -12.75
CA TYR A 64 -11.12 0.72 -13.15
C TYR A 64 -11.94 -0.41 -12.52
N ALA A 65 -12.14 -0.30 -11.21
CA ALA A 65 -13.03 -1.19 -10.48
C ALA A 65 -13.91 -0.35 -9.54
N PRO A 66 -15.22 -0.62 -9.48
CA PRO A 66 -16.11 0.07 -8.56
C PRO A 66 -15.67 -0.21 -7.12
N HIS A 67 -15.57 0.85 -6.32
CA HIS A 67 -15.28 0.71 -4.91
C HIS A 67 -16.57 0.41 -4.12
N PRO A 68 -16.58 -0.54 -3.17
CA PRO A 68 -17.79 -0.92 -2.43
C PRO A 68 -18.52 0.24 -1.72
N ARG A 69 -17.82 1.34 -1.39
CA ARG A 69 -18.41 2.51 -0.70
C ARG A 69 -18.60 3.73 -1.58
N THR A 70 -17.78 3.90 -2.61
CA THR A 70 -17.73 5.14 -3.42
C THR A 70 -18.08 4.90 -4.89
N GLY A 71 -18.48 3.68 -5.25
CA GLY A 71 -18.84 3.31 -6.62
C GLY A 71 -17.73 3.65 -7.60
N ASP A 72 -18.13 4.26 -8.72
CA ASP A 72 -17.25 4.65 -9.83
C ASP A 72 -16.68 6.08 -9.71
N ALA A 73 -16.76 6.70 -8.52
CA ALA A 73 -16.28 8.06 -8.32
C ALA A 73 -14.76 8.21 -8.52
N TRP A 74 -14.00 7.10 -8.43
CA TRP A 74 -12.54 7.09 -8.49
C TRP A 74 -12.04 5.96 -9.39
N CYS A 75 -11.05 6.29 -10.23
CA CYS A 75 -10.26 5.31 -10.99
C CYS A 75 -8.77 5.31 -10.58
N VAL A 76 -8.40 6.13 -9.59
CA VAL A 76 -7.07 6.17 -8.97
C VAL A 76 -7.19 5.85 -7.50
N TYR A 77 -6.42 4.86 -7.04
CA TYR A 77 -6.48 4.37 -5.67
C TYR A 77 -5.11 4.48 -5.00
N PRO A 78 -5.07 4.94 -3.74
CA PRO A 78 -3.82 5.10 -3.03
C PRO A 78 -3.27 3.75 -2.57
N SER A 79 -1.95 3.70 -2.37
CA SER A 79 -1.29 2.54 -1.78
C SER A 79 -1.46 2.51 -0.27
N TYR A 80 -1.17 1.34 0.33
CA TYR A 80 -1.12 1.20 1.78
C TYR A 80 -0.11 2.18 2.41
N ASP A 81 1.11 2.24 1.88
CA ASP A 81 2.18 3.08 2.44
C ASP A 81 1.84 4.57 2.42
N PHE A 82 1.08 5.01 1.41
CA PHE A 82 0.59 6.38 1.34
C PHE A 82 -0.60 6.62 2.26
N THR A 83 -1.56 5.69 2.34
CA THR A 83 -2.82 5.92 3.07
C THR A 83 -2.68 5.75 4.57
N HIS A 84 -1.96 4.72 5.01
CA HIS A 84 -1.98 4.27 6.40
C HIS A 84 -1.53 5.36 7.37
N CYS A 85 -0.38 5.98 7.12
CA CYS A 85 0.13 7.06 7.96
C CYS A 85 -0.76 8.30 7.96
N LEU A 86 -1.33 8.65 6.80
CA LEU A 86 -2.23 9.80 6.70
C LEU A 86 -3.49 9.59 7.53
N VAL A 87 -4.10 8.40 7.44
CA VAL A 87 -5.29 8.06 8.24
C VAL A 87 -4.96 8.11 9.72
N ASP A 88 -3.86 7.47 10.17
CA ASP A 88 -3.45 7.51 11.57
C ASP A 88 -3.26 8.95 12.08
N SER A 89 -2.62 9.80 11.27
CA SER A 89 -2.41 11.19 11.64
C SER A 89 -3.71 11.98 11.68
N LEU A 90 -4.60 11.81 10.70
CA LEU A 90 -5.88 12.51 10.61
C LEU A 90 -6.82 12.12 11.75
N GLU A 91 -6.81 10.85 12.13
CA GLU A 91 -7.60 10.31 13.25
C GLU A 91 -6.92 10.53 14.61
N ARG A 92 -5.73 11.13 14.63
CA ARG A 92 -4.92 11.39 15.85
C ARG A 92 -4.62 10.12 16.64
N ILE A 93 -4.34 9.03 15.95
CA ILE A 93 -3.88 7.79 16.55
C ILE A 93 -2.59 8.04 17.32
N THR A 94 -2.57 7.67 18.60
CA THR A 94 -1.37 7.86 19.42
C THR A 94 -0.34 6.76 19.17
N HIS A 95 -0.82 5.51 19.08
CA HIS A 95 0.00 4.31 18.90
C HIS A 95 -0.62 3.43 17.80
N SER A 96 -0.02 3.47 16.62
CA SER A 96 -0.33 2.57 15.52
C SER A 96 0.36 1.22 15.76
N LEU A 97 -0.41 0.21 16.12
CA LEU A 97 0.08 -1.14 16.37
C LEU A 97 -0.05 -2.01 15.12
N CYS A 98 1.07 -2.54 14.62
CA CYS A 98 1.08 -3.42 13.45
C CYS A 98 1.97 -4.65 13.66
N THR A 99 2.01 -5.57 12.71
CA THR A 99 2.87 -6.77 12.83
C THR A 99 4.27 -6.51 12.26
N LEU A 100 5.24 -7.31 12.68
CA LEU A 100 6.66 -7.19 12.27
C LEU A 100 6.90 -7.14 10.75
N GLU A 101 5.99 -7.64 9.91
CA GLU A 101 6.14 -7.53 8.45
C GLU A 101 6.14 -6.09 7.93
N PHE A 102 5.71 -5.12 8.74
CA PHE A 102 5.68 -3.70 8.40
C PHE A 102 6.88 -2.90 8.92
N GLU A 103 7.82 -3.52 9.63
CA GLU A 103 8.99 -2.84 10.21
C GLU A 103 9.76 -2.03 9.15
N ILE A 104 10.07 -2.65 8.01
CA ILE A 104 10.79 -2.00 6.90
C ILE A 104 10.04 -0.79 6.31
N ARG A 105 8.73 -0.67 6.53
CA ARG A 105 7.90 0.43 6.00
C ARG A 105 7.83 1.62 6.95
N ARG A 106 8.32 1.48 8.19
CA ARG A 106 8.27 2.55 9.21
C ARG A 106 9.00 3.82 8.77
N ASP A 107 10.12 3.68 8.07
CA ASP A 107 10.85 4.85 7.54
C ASP A 107 10.00 5.64 6.54
N ALA A 108 9.32 4.95 5.63
CA ALA A 108 8.46 5.58 4.63
C ALA A 108 7.23 6.23 5.26
N TYR A 109 6.69 5.62 6.31
CA TYR A 109 5.63 6.19 7.15
C TYR A 109 6.07 7.55 7.71
N TYR A 110 7.19 7.59 8.43
CA TYR A 110 7.64 8.83 9.07
C TYR A 110 8.10 9.88 8.07
N TRP A 111 8.69 9.45 6.95
CA TRP A 111 9.06 10.37 5.87
C TRP A 111 7.84 11.13 5.33
N LEU A 112 6.72 10.44 5.06
CA LEU A 112 5.53 11.09 4.51
C LEU A 112 4.89 12.05 5.51
N ILE A 113 4.80 11.64 6.79
CA ILE A 113 4.31 12.52 7.86
C ILE A 113 5.15 13.79 7.98
N ALA A 114 6.48 13.66 7.96
CA ALA A 114 7.38 14.80 8.04
C ALA A 114 7.29 15.69 6.79
N ALA A 115 7.19 15.10 5.59
CA ALA A 115 7.07 15.84 4.34
C ALA A 115 5.80 16.68 4.24
N LEU A 116 4.73 16.28 4.94
CA LEU A 116 3.45 16.99 4.96
C LEU A 116 3.22 17.83 6.23
N ASP A 117 4.20 17.89 7.14
CA ASP A 117 4.10 18.58 8.43
C ASP A 117 2.85 18.17 9.24
N MET A 118 2.62 16.85 9.33
CA MET A 118 1.45 16.27 9.98
C MET A 118 1.73 15.79 11.41
N TYR A 119 0.66 15.54 12.18
CA TYR A 119 0.78 14.89 13.48
C TYR A 119 1.48 13.53 13.34
N ARG A 120 2.38 13.21 14.27
CA ARG A 120 3.23 12.01 14.20
C ARG A 120 2.82 10.97 15.26
N PRO A 121 2.02 9.96 14.88
CA PRO A 121 1.78 8.77 15.69
C PRO A 121 3.06 7.99 16.00
N PHE A 122 3.08 7.23 17.09
CA PHE A 122 4.09 6.19 17.32
C PHE A 122 3.70 4.92 16.58
N VAL A 123 4.63 4.29 15.86
CA VAL A 123 4.43 2.99 15.22
C VAL A 123 5.18 1.92 16.02
N TRP A 124 4.44 0.91 16.50
CA TRP A 124 4.98 -0.23 17.23
C TRP A 124 4.58 -1.55 16.60
N GLU A 125 5.55 -2.43 16.43
CA GLU A 125 5.37 -3.73 15.83
C GLU A 125 5.34 -4.83 16.88
N PHE A 126 4.48 -5.83 16.66
CA PHE A 126 4.41 -7.03 17.47
C PHE A 126 4.46 -8.30 16.62
N ALA A 127 4.82 -9.42 17.24
CA ALA A 127 4.86 -10.71 16.56
C ALA A 127 3.44 -11.17 16.17
N ARG A 128 3.27 -11.64 14.94
CA ARG A 128 2.01 -12.24 14.51
C ARG A 128 1.77 -13.55 15.27
N LEU A 129 0.53 -13.80 15.67
CA LEU A 129 0.11 -15.09 16.20
C LEU A 129 0.25 -16.19 15.14
N ASN A 130 0.98 -17.25 15.48
CA ASN A 130 1.09 -18.44 14.66
C ASN A 130 0.67 -19.64 15.51
N LEU A 131 -0.41 -20.30 15.09
CA LEU A 131 -1.03 -21.41 15.83
C LEU A 131 -0.60 -22.73 15.21
N GLU A 132 -0.20 -23.69 16.05
CA GLU A 132 0.10 -25.03 15.59
C GLU A 132 -1.15 -25.68 14.96
N ARG A 133 -0.93 -26.53 13.94
CA ARG A 133 -1.98 -27.27 13.21
C ARG A 133 -3.07 -26.41 12.58
N THR A 134 -2.84 -25.10 12.46
CA THR A 134 -3.80 -24.14 11.93
C THR A 134 -3.19 -23.33 10.79
N VAL A 135 -4.02 -22.90 9.84
CA VAL A 135 -3.61 -21.98 8.77
C VAL A 135 -4.50 -20.73 8.78
N VAL A 136 -3.88 -19.54 8.89
CA VAL A 136 -4.63 -18.26 8.90
C VAL A 136 -4.49 -17.47 7.59
N SER A 137 -3.70 -17.98 6.63
CA SER A 137 -3.53 -17.31 5.34
C SER A 137 -4.83 -17.36 4.53
N LYS A 138 -5.38 -16.18 4.19
CA LYS A 138 -6.57 -16.05 3.34
C LYS A 138 -6.49 -16.87 2.06
N ARG A 139 -5.31 -16.93 1.42
CA ARG A 139 -5.08 -17.73 0.20
C ARG A 139 -5.29 -19.24 0.46
N LYS A 140 -4.75 -19.76 1.56
CA LYS A 140 -4.88 -21.19 1.93
C LYS A 140 -6.31 -21.51 2.35
N LEU A 141 -6.93 -20.67 3.17
CA LEU A 141 -8.32 -20.82 3.59
C LEU A 141 -9.29 -20.80 2.39
N LEU A 142 -9.10 -19.86 1.46
CA LEU A 142 -9.90 -19.80 0.24
C LEU A 142 -9.72 -21.06 -0.63
N ALA A 143 -8.53 -21.64 -0.67
CA ALA A 143 -8.28 -22.89 -1.38
C ALA A 143 -9.07 -24.06 -0.77
N LEU A 144 -9.16 -24.15 0.57
CA LEU A 144 -9.97 -25.16 1.26
C LEU A 144 -11.46 -25.03 0.93
N VAL A 145 -11.98 -23.80 0.94
CA VAL A 145 -13.37 -23.51 0.59
C VAL A 145 -13.66 -23.87 -0.87
N ARG A 146 -12.79 -23.47 -1.80
CA ARG A 146 -12.93 -23.75 -3.24
C ARG A 146 -12.80 -25.23 -3.59
N ALA A 147 -11.98 -25.97 -2.85
CA ALA A 147 -11.83 -27.41 -3.01
C ALA A 147 -12.94 -28.21 -2.29
N HIS A 148 -13.91 -27.53 -1.66
CA HIS A 148 -14.96 -28.16 -0.86
C HIS A 148 -14.44 -29.11 0.24
N ALA A 149 -13.21 -28.89 0.72
CA ALA A 149 -12.66 -29.63 1.87
C ALA A 149 -13.35 -29.23 3.20
N VAL A 150 -13.97 -28.05 3.20
CA VAL A 150 -14.83 -27.51 4.26
C VAL A 150 -16.19 -27.07 3.68
N ARG A 151 -17.23 -27.00 4.52
CA ARG A 151 -18.58 -26.59 4.11
C ARG A 151 -18.66 -25.14 3.65
N GLY A 152 -17.82 -24.27 4.22
CA GLY A 152 -17.86 -22.83 4.00
C GLY A 152 -16.88 -22.08 4.90
N TRP A 153 -17.03 -20.76 4.97
CA TRP A 153 -16.24 -19.90 5.88
C TRP A 153 -16.65 -20.05 7.35
N ASP A 154 -17.84 -20.57 7.62
CA ASP A 154 -18.43 -20.84 8.93
C ASP A 154 -18.31 -22.31 9.37
N ASP A 155 -17.53 -23.11 8.63
CA ASP A 155 -17.27 -24.49 9.01
C ASP A 155 -16.53 -24.54 10.37
N PRO A 156 -16.96 -25.34 11.36
CA PRO A 156 -16.33 -25.42 12.68
C PRO A 156 -14.84 -25.81 12.68
N ARG A 157 -14.32 -26.30 11.55
CA ARG A 157 -12.90 -26.62 11.36
C ARG A 157 -12.07 -25.42 10.90
N MET A 158 -12.72 -24.32 10.51
CA MET A 158 -12.07 -23.10 10.07
C MET A 158 -11.69 -22.23 11.29
N PRO A 159 -10.53 -21.55 11.26
CA PRO A 159 -10.11 -20.66 12.35
C PRO A 159 -10.72 -19.25 12.22
N THR A 160 -11.89 -19.16 11.59
CA THR A 160 -12.69 -17.94 11.50
C THR A 160 -13.41 -17.69 12.84
N LEU A 161 -13.71 -16.42 13.13
CA LEU A 161 -14.46 -16.02 14.32
C LEU A 161 -15.96 -16.24 14.13
#